data_AF-A0A971K5K9-F1
#
_entry.id   AF-A0A971K5K9-F1
#
_cell.length_a   1.000
_cell.length_b   1.000
_cell.length_c   1.000
_cell.angle_alpha   90.00
_cell.angle_beta   90.00
_cell.angle_gamma   90.00
#
_symmetry.space_group_name_H-M   'P 1'
#
loop_
_entity.id
_entity.type
_entity.pdbx_description
1 polymer ?
#
loop_
_entity_poly.entity_id
_entity_poly.type
_entity_poly.pdbx_seq_one_letter_code
_entity_poly.pdbx_strand_id
1 'polypeptide(L)'
;MKKIILAIALTAAMLMPAVSEQADGFYVLCYHAIKEKKDPYSLSPEIFKKNIEQLQQNGFTFVTFDDVKSGRIRGIKNVLVTIDDGNESVWDAYFKIMKPAGIKPVLGIYPAVIGKMKYAMTWEQLEKLRDEGCYIAAHGYNHMYLSSKYYKENIVQFKKEIYLSKKILEKKLGITIDTMIYPFGVHSDESLAMLKDAGYKYGFTLDQKRAAVPLTDGFHIPRYMMTKPAHKNIIARFVKNTGGSEVAAAAVSSSDRKPEIIQPDKGRVTIKNYPVRLKKLVINDIIFMPEARTTVTKKQHKKASNSIKPLSGTSKKGEVKDKKIKYFPARENKKMTGGESKIRDKKHSFLRDVRQFYLGLLQRSSNFIFSLKQTALAKLEQVKQKTAELFS
;
A
#
# COMPACT_ATOMS: atom_id res chain seq x y z
N MET A 1 -29.89 43.19 39.56
CA MET A 1 -28.54 43.26 38.96
C MET A 1 -27.81 41.91 38.95
N LYS A 2 -27.62 41.22 40.09
CA LYS A 2 -26.94 39.90 40.13
C LYS A 2 -27.54 38.81 39.23
N LYS A 3 -28.87 38.76 39.07
CA LYS A 3 -29.55 37.78 38.20
C LYS A 3 -29.36 38.05 36.69
N ILE A 4 -29.16 39.30 36.29
CA ILE A 4 -28.94 39.69 34.88
C ILE A 4 -27.49 39.39 34.48
N ILE A 5 -26.53 39.65 35.38
CA ILE A 5 -25.11 39.33 35.16
C ILE A 5 -24.92 37.80 35.05
N LEU A 6 -25.64 37.01 35.86
CA LEU A 6 -25.58 35.55 35.79
C LEU A 6 -26.22 34.99 34.49
N ALA A 7 -27.30 35.61 34.01
CA ALA A 7 -27.93 35.23 32.74
C ALA A 7 -27.06 35.56 31.52
N ILE A 8 -26.33 36.69 31.54
CA ILE A 8 -25.37 37.07 30.49
C ILE A 8 -24.12 36.18 30.52
N ALA A 9 -23.65 35.79 31.71
CA ALA A 9 -22.53 34.85 31.85
C ALA A 9 -22.90 33.43 31.37
N LEU A 10 -24.13 32.97 31.63
CA LEU A 10 -24.60 31.66 31.13
C LEU A 10 -24.83 31.64 29.61
N THR A 11 -25.31 32.73 29.01
CA THR A 11 -25.46 32.80 27.54
C THR A 11 -24.12 32.96 26.82
N ALA A 12 -23.15 33.68 27.41
CA ALA A 12 -21.79 33.75 26.88
C ALA A 12 -21.04 32.40 26.93
N ALA A 13 -21.31 31.56 27.94
CA ALA A 13 -20.74 30.21 28.02
C ALA A 13 -21.33 29.22 26.99
N MET A 14 -22.57 29.44 26.52
CA MET A 14 -23.20 28.62 25.49
C MET A 14 -22.83 29.02 24.05
N LEU A 15 -22.14 30.15 23.85
CA LEU A 15 -21.75 30.70 22.56
C LEU A 15 -20.28 30.44 22.19
N MET A 16 -19.54 29.67 22.99
CA MET A 16 -18.25 29.18 22.52
C MET A 16 -18.51 28.22 21.35
N PRO A 17 -18.08 28.54 20.11
CA PRO A 17 -18.09 27.53 19.08
C PRO A 17 -17.28 26.37 19.65
N ALA A 18 -17.88 25.18 19.68
CA ALA A 18 -17.12 23.97 19.96
C ALA A 18 -15.94 24.00 18.98
N VAL A 19 -14.75 24.32 19.48
CA VAL A 19 -13.52 24.17 18.72
C VAL A 19 -13.55 22.70 18.36
N SER A 20 -13.88 22.42 17.11
CA SER A 20 -13.78 21.08 16.55
C SER A 20 -12.30 20.76 16.61
N GLU A 21 -11.85 20.23 17.74
CA GLU A 21 -10.50 19.75 17.94
C GLU A 21 -10.33 18.61 16.94
N GLN A 22 -9.77 18.96 15.79
CA GLN A 22 -9.64 18.03 14.69
C GLN A 22 -8.67 16.95 15.16
N ALA A 23 -9.18 15.71 15.26
CA ALA A 23 -8.52 14.64 15.99
C ALA A 23 -7.05 14.40 15.57
N ASP A 24 -6.22 14.03 16.55
CA ASP A 24 -4.82 13.64 16.36
C ASP A 24 -4.65 12.64 15.22
N GLY A 25 -3.56 12.79 14.48
CA GLY A 25 -3.33 11.97 13.29
C GLY A 25 -2.31 12.54 12.32
N PHE A 26 -2.07 11.79 11.25
CA PHE A 26 -0.92 11.99 10.37
C PHE A 26 -1.22 11.58 8.93
N TYR A 27 -0.49 12.16 7.99
CA TYR A 27 -0.43 11.71 6.60
C TYR A 27 0.77 10.78 6.42
N VAL A 28 0.66 9.82 5.51
CA VAL A 28 1.78 8.93 5.17
C VAL A 28 2.18 9.14 3.72
N LEU A 29 3.43 9.50 3.46
CA LEU A 29 3.99 9.68 2.13
C LEU A 29 4.69 8.41 1.69
N CYS A 30 4.34 7.89 0.51
CA CYS A 30 4.96 6.72 -0.10
C CYS A 30 5.87 7.14 -1.25
N TYR A 31 7.18 7.13 -1.02
CA TYR A 31 8.21 7.30 -2.05
C TYR A 31 8.80 5.95 -2.48
N HIS A 32 9.56 5.94 -3.57
CA HIS A 32 10.32 4.76 -4.03
C HIS A 32 11.78 5.20 -4.22
N ALA A 33 12.35 5.07 -5.43
CA ALA A 33 13.71 5.52 -5.70
C ALA A 33 13.85 7.06 -5.68
N ILE A 34 14.93 7.56 -5.10
CA ILE A 34 15.27 8.99 -5.02
C ILE A 34 16.43 9.27 -5.97
N LYS A 35 16.16 9.19 -7.27
CA LYS A 35 17.12 9.32 -8.35
C LYS A 35 16.45 9.77 -9.64
N GLU A 36 17.23 10.36 -10.53
CA GLU A 36 16.71 10.72 -11.85
C GLU A 36 16.45 9.50 -12.72
N LYS A 37 15.17 9.31 -13.07
CA LYS A 37 14.68 8.27 -13.98
C LYS A 37 13.45 8.77 -14.75
N LYS A 38 13.14 8.12 -15.87
CA LYS A 38 11.98 8.48 -16.72
C LYS A 38 10.64 7.97 -16.17
N ASP A 39 10.64 7.03 -15.23
CA ASP A 39 9.41 6.52 -14.64
C ASP A 39 8.75 7.55 -13.69
N PRO A 40 7.44 7.45 -13.45
CA PRO A 40 6.73 8.45 -12.65
C PRO A 40 6.95 8.29 -11.14
N TYR A 41 7.55 7.20 -10.67
CA TYR A 41 7.65 6.85 -9.25
C TYR A 41 8.98 7.25 -8.63
N SER A 42 10.03 7.38 -9.46
CA SER A 42 11.33 7.85 -9.02
C SER A 42 11.36 9.38 -9.03
N LEU A 43 11.57 9.99 -7.87
CA LEU A 43 11.76 11.44 -7.77
C LEU A 43 13.25 11.76 -7.69
N SER A 44 13.67 12.88 -8.28
CA SER A 44 15.04 13.33 -8.12
C SER A 44 15.33 13.71 -6.66
N PRO A 45 16.60 13.68 -6.21
CA PRO A 45 16.99 14.20 -4.90
C PRO A 45 16.52 15.64 -4.68
N GLU A 46 16.54 16.48 -5.70
CA GLU A 46 16.13 17.90 -5.64
C GLU A 46 14.61 18.02 -5.45
N ILE A 47 13.82 17.24 -6.20
CA ILE A 47 12.36 17.21 -6.04
C ILE A 47 11.99 16.65 -4.65
N PHE A 48 12.68 15.60 -4.21
CA PHE A 48 12.46 15.01 -2.89
C PHE A 48 12.77 16.02 -1.79
N LYS A 49 13.94 16.66 -1.82
CA LYS A 49 14.35 17.72 -0.88
C LYS A 49 13.33 18.86 -0.85
N LYS A 50 12.89 19.33 -2.02
CA LYS A 50 11.88 20.40 -2.11
C LYS A 50 10.54 19.99 -1.49
N ASN A 51 10.11 18.74 -1.65
CA ASN A 51 8.89 18.26 -0.99
C ASN A 51 9.02 18.29 0.53
N ILE A 52 10.17 17.86 1.07
CA ILE A 52 10.46 17.90 2.50
C ILE A 52 10.46 19.33 3.03
N GLU A 53 11.18 20.23 2.37
CA GLU A 53 11.25 21.65 2.74
C GLU A 53 9.87 22.31 2.70
N GLN A 54 9.07 22.04 1.67
CA GLN A 54 7.71 22.58 1.57
C GLN A 54 6.81 22.14 2.74
N LEU A 55 6.90 20.88 3.17
CA LEU A 55 6.14 20.40 4.31
C LEU A 55 6.58 21.09 5.61
N GLN A 56 7.89 21.22 5.84
CA GLN A 56 8.43 21.92 7.02
C GLN A 56 8.01 23.40 7.04
N GLN A 57 8.12 24.09 5.90
CA GLN A 57 7.71 25.50 5.77
C GLN A 57 6.21 25.71 6.05
N ASN A 58 5.39 24.69 5.84
CA ASN A 58 3.95 24.73 6.15
C ASN A 58 3.61 24.21 7.55
N GLY A 59 4.62 24.00 8.41
CA GLY A 59 4.46 23.61 9.80
C GLY A 59 4.14 22.13 10.00
N PHE A 60 4.45 21.26 9.03
CA PHE A 60 4.35 19.82 9.23
C PHE A 60 5.54 19.27 10.01
N THR A 61 5.23 18.45 11.03
CA THR A 61 6.20 17.68 11.79
C THR A 61 6.37 16.30 11.17
N PHE A 62 7.62 15.89 10.95
CA PHE A 62 7.91 14.51 10.57
C PHE A 62 7.94 13.62 11.80
N VAL A 63 7.05 12.62 11.81
CA VAL A 63 6.91 11.66 12.91
C VAL A 63 7.56 10.33 12.53
N THR A 64 7.97 9.57 13.53
CA THR A 64 8.47 8.21 13.36
C THR A 64 7.32 7.19 13.45
N PHE A 65 7.56 5.96 13.00
CA PHE A 65 6.55 4.92 13.18
C PHE A 65 6.41 4.49 14.65
N ASP A 66 7.46 4.65 15.47
CA ASP A 66 7.34 4.44 16.91
C ASP A 66 6.42 5.48 17.57
N ASP A 67 6.37 6.72 17.08
CA ASP A 67 5.39 7.73 17.54
C ASP A 67 3.95 7.31 17.22
N VAL A 68 3.74 6.71 16.05
CA VAL A 68 2.44 6.14 15.66
C VAL A 68 2.06 5.00 16.61
N LYS A 69 2.96 4.03 16.84
CA LYS A 69 2.68 2.85 17.68
C LYS A 69 2.45 3.21 19.14
N SER A 70 3.16 4.23 19.65
CA SER A 70 3.04 4.69 21.03
C SER A 70 1.89 5.67 21.27
N GLY A 71 1.19 6.10 20.21
CA GLY A 71 0.08 7.06 20.32
C GLY A 71 0.52 8.46 20.76
N ARG A 72 1.80 8.82 20.53
CA ARG A 72 2.40 10.10 20.95
C ARG A 72 2.16 11.26 19.99
N ILE A 73 1.61 10.97 18.81
CA ILE A 73 1.33 12.00 17.79
C ILE A 73 0.21 12.92 18.27
N ARG A 74 0.46 14.22 18.23
CA ARG A 74 -0.50 15.28 18.58
C ARG A 74 -0.71 16.26 17.42
N GLY A 75 -1.92 16.77 17.29
CA GLY A 75 -2.29 17.76 16.29
C GLY A 75 -2.49 17.19 14.88
N ILE A 76 -2.66 18.12 13.93
CA ILE A 76 -3.12 17.79 12.57
C ILE A 76 -2.06 17.84 11.47
N LYS A 77 -0.92 18.46 11.73
CA LYS A 77 0.17 18.67 10.78
C LYS A 77 1.30 17.67 11.00
N ASN A 78 1.00 16.37 10.94
CA ASN A 78 2.00 15.31 11.08
C ASN A 78 2.17 14.51 9.78
N VAL A 79 3.41 14.14 9.46
CA VAL A 79 3.75 13.33 8.28
C VAL A 79 4.70 12.20 8.66
N LEU A 80 4.33 10.97 8.28
CA LEU A 80 5.22 9.82 8.27
C LEU A 80 5.74 9.60 6.85
N VAL A 81 7.04 9.35 6.70
CA VAL A 81 7.66 9.03 5.40
C VAL A 81 7.87 7.53 5.31
N THR A 82 7.40 6.91 4.22
CA THR A 82 7.73 5.53 3.84
C THR A 82 8.44 5.52 2.50
N ILE A 83 9.39 4.59 2.35
CA ILE A 83 10.11 4.38 1.11
C ILE A 83 10.10 2.89 0.78
N ASP A 84 9.49 2.57 -0.36
CA ASP A 84 9.31 1.20 -0.79
C ASP A 84 10.51 0.72 -1.65
N ASP A 85 10.56 -0.58 -1.91
CA ASP A 85 11.45 -1.30 -2.83
C ASP A 85 12.92 -1.50 -2.44
N GLY A 86 13.43 -0.82 -1.42
CA GLY A 86 14.83 -0.99 -0.98
C GLY A 86 15.87 -0.57 -2.04
N ASN A 87 15.54 0.43 -2.86
CA ASN A 87 16.45 0.96 -3.89
C ASN A 87 17.73 1.56 -3.27
N GLU A 88 18.88 1.44 -3.93
CA GLU A 88 20.16 1.98 -3.42
C GLU A 88 20.13 3.48 -3.12
N SER A 89 19.29 4.23 -3.85
CA SER A 89 19.34 5.71 -3.80
C SER A 89 18.86 6.26 -2.46
N VAL A 90 18.13 5.43 -1.71
CA VAL A 90 17.69 5.69 -0.36
C VAL A 90 18.89 5.88 0.59
N TRP A 91 19.99 5.17 0.38
CA TRP A 91 21.21 5.31 1.17
C TRP A 91 21.72 6.75 1.15
N ASP A 92 21.97 7.27 -0.05
CA ASP A 92 22.48 8.62 -0.26
C ASP A 92 21.47 9.68 0.18
N ALA A 93 20.19 9.50 -0.17
CA ALA A 93 19.13 10.41 0.22
C ALA A 93 18.94 10.45 1.74
N TYR A 94 19.18 9.34 2.45
CA TYR A 94 19.08 9.30 3.91
C TYR A 94 20.08 10.24 4.54
N PHE A 95 21.36 10.06 4.26
CA PHE A 95 22.41 10.86 4.89
C PHE A 95 22.43 12.32 4.43
N LYS A 96 22.09 12.59 3.16
CA LYS A 96 22.15 13.94 2.59
C LYS A 96 20.88 14.78 2.84
N ILE A 97 19.71 14.14 3.00
CA ILE A 97 18.42 14.86 3.06
C ILE A 97 17.62 14.47 4.31
N MET A 98 17.34 13.19 4.52
CA MET A 98 16.40 12.76 5.57
C MET A 98 16.97 12.96 6.98
N LYS A 99 18.19 12.49 7.23
CA LYS A 99 18.85 12.59 8.53
C LYS A 99 19.02 14.05 8.98
N PRO A 100 19.53 15.00 8.15
CA PRO A 100 19.55 16.41 8.50
C PRO A 100 18.17 17.02 8.76
N ALA A 101 17.13 16.52 8.09
CA ALA A 101 15.75 16.95 8.31
C ALA A 101 15.05 16.25 9.50
N GLY A 102 15.76 15.39 10.25
CA GLY A 102 15.21 14.64 11.38
C GLY A 102 14.26 13.50 10.99
N ILE A 103 14.25 13.09 9.72
CA ILE A 103 13.33 12.08 9.19
C ILE A 103 13.92 10.68 9.39
N LYS A 104 13.16 9.82 10.08
CA LYS A 104 13.42 8.37 10.18
C LYS A 104 12.32 7.62 9.42
N PRO A 105 12.56 7.24 8.15
CA PRO A 105 11.53 6.64 7.32
C PRO A 105 11.19 5.21 7.73
N VAL A 106 10.03 4.74 7.29
CA VAL A 106 9.72 3.31 7.20
C VAL A 106 10.19 2.78 5.84
N LEU A 107 11.07 1.79 5.84
CA LEU A 107 11.61 1.18 4.64
C LEU A 107 10.86 -0.13 4.35
N GLY A 108 10.16 -0.18 3.22
CA GLY A 108 9.52 -1.40 2.71
C GLY A 108 10.50 -2.24 1.92
N ILE A 109 10.94 -3.37 2.48
CA ILE A 109 11.99 -4.20 1.91
C ILE A 109 11.45 -5.54 1.41
N TYR A 110 11.75 -5.87 0.15
CA TYR A 110 11.53 -7.22 -0.40
C TYR A 110 12.87 -7.94 -0.59
N PRO A 111 13.18 -9.00 0.20
CA PRO A 111 14.52 -9.59 0.25
C PRO A 111 15.05 -10.21 -1.05
N ALA A 112 14.21 -10.49 -2.05
CA ALA A 112 14.66 -11.15 -3.27
C ALA A 112 15.74 -10.35 -4.03
N VAL A 113 15.84 -9.03 -3.83
CA VAL A 113 16.77 -8.16 -4.56
C VAL A 113 17.92 -7.59 -3.74
N ILE A 114 17.78 -7.51 -2.42
CA ILE A 114 18.76 -6.89 -1.52
C ILE A 114 20.09 -7.66 -1.55
N GLY A 115 21.18 -6.92 -1.78
CA GLY A 115 22.53 -7.47 -1.94
C GLY A 115 22.73 -8.33 -3.19
N LYS A 116 21.75 -8.36 -4.11
CA LYS A 116 21.80 -9.18 -5.35
C LYS A 116 21.68 -8.33 -6.61
N MET A 117 20.82 -7.32 -6.59
CA MET A 117 20.58 -6.44 -7.74
C MET A 117 21.34 -5.13 -7.59
N LYS A 118 21.99 -4.66 -8.65
CA LYS A 118 22.77 -3.40 -8.65
C LYS A 118 21.96 -2.16 -8.26
N TYR A 119 20.65 -2.17 -8.47
CA TYR A 119 19.78 -1.04 -8.13
C TYR A 119 19.26 -1.09 -6.69
N ALA A 120 19.51 -2.18 -5.95
CA ALA A 120 19.01 -2.39 -4.61
C ALA A 120 20.13 -2.16 -3.59
N MET A 121 19.76 -1.79 -2.37
CA MET A 121 20.72 -1.68 -1.27
C MET A 121 21.38 -3.03 -0.95
N THR A 122 22.55 -2.98 -0.33
CA THR A 122 23.16 -4.15 0.30
C THR A 122 22.56 -4.41 1.69
N TRP A 123 22.86 -5.57 2.28
CA TRP A 123 22.42 -5.89 3.64
C TRP A 123 23.10 -4.99 4.67
N GLU A 124 24.39 -4.69 4.47
CA GLU A 124 25.18 -3.81 5.34
C GLU A 124 24.61 -2.39 5.34
N GLN A 125 24.16 -1.90 4.17
CA GLN A 125 23.46 -0.61 4.09
C GLN A 125 22.15 -0.63 4.89
N LEU A 126 21.35 -1.69 4.78
CA LEU A 126 20.10 -1.80 5.55
C LEU A 126 20.35 -1.91 7.05
N GLU A 127 21.35 -2.68 7.48
CA GLU A 127 21.75 -2.78 8.89
C GLU A 127 22.15 -1.41 9.45
N LYS A 128 22.96 -0.65 8.69
CA LYS A 128 23.34 0.69 9.10
C LYS A 128 22.16 1.65 9.15
N LEU A 129 21.22 1.59 8.20
CA LEU A 129 20.00 2.41 8.24
C LEU A 129 19.09 2.06 9.43
N ARG A 130 18.97 0.77 9.77
CA ARG A 130 18.31 0.31 11.00
C ARG A 130 18.95 0.93 12.24
N ASP A 131 20.29 0.90 12.33
CA ASP A 131 21.02 1.43 13.49
C ASP A 131 20.93 2.95 13.61
N GLU A 132 20.72 3.65 12.49
CA GLU A 132 20.39 5.08 12.46
C GLU A 132 18.93 5.38 12.86
N GLY A 133 18.13 4.35 13.12
CA GLY A 133 16.75 4.44 13.59
C GLY A 133 15.69 4.41 12.49
N CYS A 134 16.04 4.05 11.24
CA CYS A 134 15.03 3.77 10.21
C CYS A 134 14.21 2.54 10.60
N TYR A 135 12.89 2.59 10.40
CA TYR A 135 12.03 1.43 10.63
C TYR A 135 12.09 0.48 9.44
N ILE A 136 12.23 -0.82 9.66
CA ILE A 136 12.23 -1.82 8.57
C ILE A 136 10.91 -2.58 8.58
N ALA A 137 10.21 -2.58 7.45
CA ALA A 137 8.98 -3.33 7.22
C ALA A 137 9.16 -4.32 6.06
N ALA A 138 8.42 -5.42 6.08
CA ALA A 138 8.37 -6.35 4.96
C ALA A 138 7.60 -5.73 3.78
N HIS A 139 8.00 -6.05 2.56
CA HIS A 139 7.31 -5.62 1.34
C HIS A 139 7.11 -6.77 0.35
N GLY A 140 6.70 -7.93 0.88
CA GLY A 140 6.74 -9.18 0.13
C GLY A 140 8.14 -9.80 0.08
N TYR A 141 8.29 -10.96 -0.56
CA TYR A 141 9.58 -11.58 -0.83
C TYR A 141 10.04 -11.23 -2.24
N ASN A 142 9.19 -11.44 -3.26
CA ASN A 142 9.44 -11.08 -4.65
C ASN A 142 8.65 -9.84 -5.10
N HIS A 143 7.97 -9.15 -4.19
CA HIS A 143 7.13 -7.99 -4.49
C HIS A 143 5.90 -8.36 -5.35
N MET A 144 5.14 -9.37 -4.91
CA MET A 144 3.92 -9.84 -5.59
C MET A 144 2.63 -9.39 -4.88
N TYR A 145 1.55 -9.20 -5.65
CA TYR A 145 0.23 -8.82 -5.13
C TYR A 145 -0.32 -9.84 -4.13
N LEU A 146 -0.75 -9.38 -2.96
CA LEU A 146 -1.38 -10.25 -1.95
C LEU A 146 -2.91 -10.34 -2.16
N SER A 147 -3.34 -10.70 -3.37
CA SER A 147 -4.76 -10.80 -3.73
C SER A 147 -5.32 -12.22 -3.57
N SER A 148 -6.64 -12.37 -3.38
CA SER A 148 -7.30 -13.68 -3.38
C SER A 148 -7.12 -14.45 -4.69
N LYS A 149 -6.95 -13.73 -5.82
CA LYS A 149 -6.64 -14.36 -7.10
C LYS A 149 -5.27 -15.04 -7.04
N TYR A 150 -4.24 -14.31 -6.61
CA TYR A 150 -2.88 -14.85 -6.50
C TYR A 150 -2.80 -16.00 -5.48
N TYR A 151 -3.52 -15.88 -4.36
CA TYR A 151 -3.68 -16.96 -3.39
C TYR A 151 -4.16 -18.27 -4.04
N LYS A 152 -5.21 -18.19 -4.86
CA LYS A 152 -5.80 -19.35 -5.56
C LYS A 152 -4.91 -19.90 -6.67
N GLU A 153 -4.20 -19.02 -7.38
CA GLU A 153 -3.33 -19.41 -8.50
C GLU A 153 -2.02 -20.02 -8.03
N ASN A 154 -1.42 -19.51 -6.94
CA ASN A 154 -0.12 -19.96 -6.46
C ASN A 154 0.08 -19.75 -4.96
N ILE A 155 -0.57 -20.59 -4.15
CA ILE A 155 -0.48 -20.55 -2.68
C ILE A 155 0.95 -20.63 -2.14
N VAL A 156 1.83 -21.40 -2.78
CA VAL A 156 3.21 -21.58 -2.33
C VAL A 156 3.98 -20.27 -2.43
N GLN A 157 3.87 -19.57 -3.57
CA GLN A 157 4.53 -18.27 -3.72
C GLN A 157 3.84 -17.19 -2.88
N PHE A 158 2.51 -17.21 -2.77
CA PHE A 158 1.77 -16.33 -1.87
C PHE A 158 2.28 -16.41 -0.43
N LYS A 159 2.46 -17.63 0.10
CA LYS A 159 3.03 -17.83 1.45
C LYS A 159 4.46 -17.32 1.55
N LYS A 160 5.29 -17.45 0.51
CA LYS A 160 6.66 -16.90 0.53
C LYS A 160 6.66 -15.39 0.70
N GLU A 161 5.75 -14.67 0.05
CA GLU A 161 5.66 -13.22 0.20
C GLU A 161 5.48 -12.78 1.66
N ILE A 162 4.81 -13.58 2.49
CA ILE A 162 4.54 -13.26 3.89
C ILE A 162 5.58 -13.86 4.84
N TYR A 163 5.70 -15.19 4.85
CA TYR A 163 6.48 -15.91 5.86
C TYR A 163 7.98 -15.91 5.53
N LEU A 164 8.35 -16.13 4.27
CA LEU A 164 9.76 -16.17 3.88
C LEU A 164 10.38 -14.76 3.92
N SER A 165 9.62 -13.75 3.50
CA SER A 165 10.03 -12.34 3.63
C SER A 165 10.39 -11.99 5.07
N LYS A 166 9.45 -12.22 6.01
CA LYS A 166 9.65 -12.03 7.45
C LYS A 166 10.91 -12.75 7.93
N LYS A 167 10.97 -14.07 7.72
CA LYS A 167 12.06 -14.92 8.21
C LYS A 167 13.43 -14.46 7.74
N ILE A 168 13.56 -14.03 6.49
CA ILE A 168 14.85 -13.57 5.95
C ILE A 168 15.24 -12.22 6.54
N LEU A 169 14.29 -11.28 6.60
CA LEU A 169 14.54 -9.96 7.18
C LEU A 169 14.95 -10.08 8.66
N GLU A 170 14.22 -10.85 9.46
CA GLU A 170 14.53 -11.06 10.88
C GLU A 170 15.89 -11.75 11.05
N LYS A 171 16.18 -12.78 10.24
CA LYS A 171 17.48 -13.47 10.28
C LYS A 171 18.64 -12.55 9.91
N LYS A 172 18.47 -11.71 8.89
CA LYS A 172 19.54 -10.83 8.39
C LYS A 172 19.77 -9.63 9.30
N LEU A 173 18.69 -9.07 9.84
CA LEU A 173 18.74 -7.80 10.56
C LEU A 173 18.62 -7.97 12.08
N GLY A 174 18.43 -9.17 12.61
CA GLY A 174 18.39 -9.40 14.06
C GLY A 174 17.29 -8.63 14.80
N ILE A 175 16.23 -8.23 14.10
CA ILE A 175 15.08 -7.50 14.64
C ILE A 175 13.79 -8.28 14.38
N THR A 176 12.74 -7.96 15.13
CA THR A 176 11.39 -8.44 14.83
C THR A 176 10.80 -7.62 13.70
N ILE A 177 10.16 -8.29 12.74
CA ILE A 177 9.44 -7.66 11.63
C ILE A 177 7.94 -7.83 11.86
N ASP A 178 7.27 -6.79 12.35
CA ASP A 178 5.85 -6.81 12.71
C ASP A 178 4.96 -6.02 11.73
N THR A 179 5.54 -5.50 10.66
CA THR A 179 4.86 -4.57 9.74
C THR A 179 5.02 -5.03 8.30
N MET A 180 3.90 -5.09 7.58
CA MET A 180 3.86 -5.34 6.14
C MET A 180 3.48 -4.05 5.41
N ILE A 181 4.23 -3.69 4.39
CA ILE A 181 3.77 -2.77 3.36
C ILE A 181 3.22 -3.64 2.24
N TYR A 182 1.92 -3.58 1.94
CA TYR A 182 1.37 -4.44 0.89
C TYR A 182 1.92 -4.03 -0.47
N PRO A 183 2.56 -4.94 -1.24
CA PRO A 183 2.96 -4.65 -2.61
C PRO A 183 1.78 -4.12 -3.41
N PHE A 184 1.97 -2.99 -4.08
CA PHE A 184 0.93 -2.30 -4.85
C PHE A 184 -0.30 -1.86 -4.03
N GLY A 185 -0.23 -1.88 -2.69
CA GLY A 185 -1.37 -1.64 -1.80
C GLY A 185 -2.42 -2.75 -1.81
N VAL A 186 -2.16 -3.88 -2.50
CA VAL A 186 -3.14 -4.95 -2.72
C VAL A 186 -3.04 -5.99 -1.61
N HIS A 187 -4.18 -6.26 -0.99
CA HIS A 187 -4.36 -7.23 0.10
C HIS A 187 -5.67 -8.00 -0.10
N SER A 188 -5.84 -9.05 0.68
CA SER A 188 -7.04 -9.88 0.76
C SER A 188 -7.26 -10.45 2.15
N ASP A 189 -8.44 -11.02 2.40
CA ASP A 189 -8.75 -11.70 3.66
C ASP A 189 -7.76 -12.84 3.96
N GLU A 190 -7.34 -13.59 2.93
CA GLU A 190 -6.34 -14.63 3.09
C GLU A 190 -4.98 -14.06 3.49
N SER A 191 -4.58 -12.93 2.89
CA SER A 191 -3.34 -12.24 3.28
C SER A 191 -3.39 -11.74 4.72
N LEU A 192 -4.52 -11.17 5.14
CA LEU A 192 -4.70 -10.61 6.48
C LEU A 192 -4.66 -11.71 7.54
N ALA A 193 -5.31 -12.85 7.28
CA ALA A 193 -5.26 -14.01 8.16
C ALA A 193 -3.82 -14.53 8.33
N MET A 194 -3.07 -14.65 7.23
CA MET A 194 -1.68 -15.11 7.26
C MET A 194 -0.71 -14.11 7.90
N LEU A 195 -0.93 -12.81 7.72
CA LEU A 195 -0.14 -11.79 8.41
C LEU A 195 -0.33 -11.87 9.92
N LYS A 196 -1.57 -12.02 10.39
CA LYS A 196 -1.87 -12.20 11.81
C LYS A 196 -1.24 -13.48 12.36
N ASP A 197 -1.36 -14.59 11.64
CA ASP A 197 -0.74 -15.88 11.98
C ASP A 197 0.79 -15.76 12.08
N ALA A 198 1.41 -15.03 11.14
CA ALA A 198 2.85 -14.76 11.14
C ALA A 198 3.29 -13.71 12.20
N GLY A 199 2.38 -13.19 13.02
CA GLY A 199 2.69 -12.23 14.09
C GLY A 199 2.94 -10.79 13.62
N TYR A 200 2.52 -10.44 12.40
CA TYR A 200 2.44 -9.03 11.99
C TYR A 200 1.33 -8.33 12.79
N LYS A 201 1.52 -7.03 13.02
CA LYS A 201 0.61 -6.15 13.75
C LYS A 201 0.11 -4.99 12.88
N TYR A 202 0.90 -4.61 11.87
CA TYR A 202 0.62 -3.44 11.05
C TYR A 202 0.70 -3.72 9.55
N GLY A 203 -0.09 -2.97 8.78
CA GLY A 203 -0.24 -3.10 7.34
C GLY A 203 -0.40 -1.73 6.67
N PHE A 204 0.48 -1.37 5.73
CA PHE A 204 0.37 -0.11 4.97
C PHE A 204 -0.23 -0.33 3.59
N THR A 205 -1.32 0.40 3.27
CA THR A 205 -2.03 0.36 1.98
C THR A 205 -1.64 1.57 1.10
N LEU A 206 -2.39 1.83 0.03
CA LEU A 206 -2.27 3.02 -0.81
C LEU A 206 -3.56 3.86 -0.83
N ASP A 207 -4.37 3.73 0.23
CA ASP A 207 -5.56 4.55 0.40
C ASP A 207 -5.14 6.01 0.67
N GLN A 208 -5.60 6.94 -0.14
CA GLN A 208 -5.21 8.36 -0.03
C GLN A 208 -6.04 9.10 1.03
N LYS A 209 -5.81 8.74 2.30
CA LYS A 209 -6.52 9.28 3.47
C LYS A 209 -5.54 9.64 4.60
N ARG A 210 -5.95 10.55 5.48
CA ARG A 210 -5.26 10.81 6.75
C ARG A 210 -5.54 9.67 7.73
N ALA A 211 -4.52 9.21 8.45
CA ALA A 211 -4.63 8.22 9.51
C ALA A 211 -4.94 8.91 10.84
N ALA A 212 -5.82 8.31 11.65
CA ALA A 212 -6.12 8.75 13.01
C ALA A 212 -5.14 8.16 14.03
N VAL A 213 -4.97 8.83 15.16
CA VAL A 213 -4.21 8.33 16.32
C VAL A 213 -5.12 8.38 17.56
N PRO A 214 -5.26 7.28 18.32
CA PRO A 214 -4.67 5.96 18.08
C PRO A 214 -5.21 5.30 16.79
N LEU A 215 -4.43 4.37 16.23
CA LEU A 215 -4.86 3.62 15.04
C LEU A 215 -6.11 2.80 15.38
N THR A 216 -7.16 2.97 14.56
CA THR A 216 -8.40 2.17 14.68
C THR A 216 -8.30 0.83 13.94
N ASP A 217 -7.46 0.77 12.92
CA ASP A 217 -7.15 -0.43 12.15
C ASP A 217 -5.64 -0.46 11.86
N GLY A 218 -4.92 -1.36 12.53
CA GLY A 218 -3.48 -1.51 12.37
C GLY A 218 -3.08 -2.04 11.00
N PHE A 219 -3.95 -2.80 10.33
CA PHE A 219 -3.63 -3.49 9.07
C PHE A 219 -3.96 -2.70 7.81
N HIS A 220 -4.55 -1.51 7.93
CA HIS A 220 -4.94 -0.67 6.79
C HIS A 220 -4.52 0.79 6.97
N ILE A 221 -3.23 1.01 7.25
CA ILE A 221 -2.66 2.36 7.40
C ILE A 221 -2.57 3.02 6.01
N PRO A 222 -3.33 4.11 5.76
CA PRO A 222 -3.44 4.73 4.44
C PRO A 222 -2.17 5.49 4.05
N ARG A 223 -1.82 5.49 2.76
CA ARG A 223 -0.65 6.21 2.21
C ARG A 223 -0.96 6.96 0.92
N TYR A 224 -0.20 8.03 0.69
CA TYR A 224 -0.23 8.83 -0.53
C TYR A 224 0.98 8.51 -1.40
N MET A 225 0.73 7.94 -2.57
CA MET A 225 1.77 7.65 -3.57
C MET A 225 2.37 8.94 -4.13
N MET A 226 3.66 9.16 -3.90
CA MET A 226 4.38 10.35 -4.32
C MET A 226 5.01 10.15 -5.70
N THR A 227 4.31 10.58 -6.73
CA THR A 227 4.75 10.49 -8.13
C THR A 227 5.12 11.87 -8.69
N LYS A 228 5.92 11.90 -9.76
CA LYS A 228 6.26 13.14 -10.50
C LYS A 228 5.04 14.00 -10.85
N PRO A 229 3.90 13.46 -11.34
CA PRO A 229 2.72 14.28 -11.61
C PRO A 229 1.92 14.66 -10.35
N ALA A 230 1.97 13.87 -9.27
CA ALA A 230 1.05 14.04 -8.14
C ALA A 230 1.64 14.79 -6.92
N HIS A 231 2.96 14.76 -6.73
CA HIS A 231 3.58 15.16 -5.46
C HIS A 231 3.19 16.57 -5.01
N LYS A 232 3.19 17.56 -5.92
CA LYS A 232 2.82 18.95 -5.62
C LYS A 232 1.36 19.08 -5.17
N ASN A 233 0.45 18.42 -5.87
CA ASN A 233 -0.98 18.47 -5.58
C ASN A 233 -1.32 17.79 -4.26
N ILE A 234 -0.61 16.71 -3.92
CA ILE A 234 -0.75 16.03 -2.62
C ILE A 234 -0.34 16.97 -1.49
N ILE A 235 0.83 17.61 -1.58
CA ILE A 235 1.31 18.55 -0.56
C ILE A 235 0.36 19.74 -0.43
N ALA A 236 -0.05 20.34 -1.56
CA ALA A 236 -1.02 21.44 -1.55
C ALA A 236 -2.35 21.04 -0.89
N ARG A 237 -2.81 19.81 -1.10
CA ARG A 237 -4.01 19.27 -0.44
C ARG A 237 -3.81 19.14 1.07
N PHE A 238 -2.64 18.70 1.54
CA PHE A 238 -2.36 18.62 2.97
C PHE A 238 -2.42 19.99 3.61
N VAL A 239 -1.72 20.97 3.02
CA VAL A 239 -1.70 22.37 3.47
C VAL A 239 -3.12 22.92 3.52
N LYS A 240 -3.93 22.73 2.48
CA LYS A 240 -5.33 23.18 2.45
C LYS A 240 -6.16 22.55 3.56
N ASN A 241 -6.04 21.24 3.75
CA ASN A 241 -6.82 20.51 4.76
C ASN A 241 -6.46 20.90 6.19
N THR A 242 -5.22 21.33 6.44
CA THR A 242 -4.75 21.74 7.77
C THR A 242 -4.79 23.26 7.98
N GLY A 243 -4.84 24.06 6.91
CA GLY A 243 -4.84 25.52 6.95
C GLY A 243 -6.19 26.13 7.33
N GLY A 244 -7.30 25.43 7.10
CA GLY A 244 -8.63 25.87 7.57
C GLY A 244 -8.78 25.93 9.10
N SER A 245 -7.85 25.33 9.86
CA SER A 245 -7.87 25.33 11.32
C SER A 245 -7.32 26.63 11.93
N GLU A 246 -6.44 27.37 11.24
CA GLU A 246 -5.94 28.68 11.71
C GLU A 246 -6.96 29.80 11.42
N VAL A 247 -7.72 29.69 10.33
CA VAL A 247 -8.74 30.68 9.95
C VAL A 247 -9.96 30.63 10.88
N ALA A 248 -10.29 29.47 11.45
CA ALA A 248 -11.39 29.34 12.42
C ALA A 248 -11.13 30.08 13.75
N ALA A 249 -9.85 30.26 14.14
CA ALA A 249 -9.47 31.06 15.31
C ALA A 249 -9.39 32.57 15.01
N ALA A 250 -9.20 32.94 13.74
CA ALA A 250 -9.08 34.34 13.30
C ALA A 250 -10.38 34.96 12.77
N ALA A 251 -11.41 34.15 12.47
CA ALA A 251 -12.66 34.60 11.85
C ALA A 251 -13.73 35.15 12.82
N VAL A 252 -13.35 35.56 14.04
CA VAL A 252 -14.16 36.48 14.86
C VAL A 252 -13.67 37.91 14.66
N SER A 253 -13.54 38.35 13.41
CA SER A 253 -13.75 39.76 13.03
C SER A 253 -13.85 39.85 11.50
N SER A 254 -14.73 40.75 11.06
CA SER A 254 -15.01 41.16 9.68
C SER A 254 -15.88 40.22 8.84
N SER A 255 -17.10 40.71 8.63
CA SER A 255 -18.12 40.24 7.72
C SER A 255 -17.76 40.51 6.25
N ASP A 256 -18.60 39.93 5.39
CA ASP A 256 -18.80 40.26 3.97
C ASP A 256 -17.81 39.68 2.97
N ARG A 257 -18.09 38.42 2.60
CA ARG A 257 -18.11 38.03 1.18
C ARG A 257 -19.00 36.81 0.93
N LYS A 258 -19.85 36.93 -0.09
CA LYS A 258 -20.79 35.90 -0.56
C LYS A 258 -20.00 34.70 -1.15
N PRO A 259 -20.33 33.44 -0.82
CA PRO A 259 -19.57 32.29 -1.31
C PRO A 259 -19.88 31.99 -2.77
N GLU A 260 -18.82 31.84 -3.57
CA GLU A 260 -18.88 31.34 -4.94
C GLU A 260 -18.97 29.80 -4.90
N ILE A 261 -19.99 29.26 -5.58
CA ILE A 261 -20.26 27.82 -5.63
C ILE A 261 -19.26 27.16 -6.59
N ILE A 262 -18.17 26.63 -6.04
CA ILE A 262 -17.23 25.80 -6.81
C ILE A 262 -17.78 24.39 -6.89
N GLN A 263 -18.18 23.97 -8.10
CA GLN A 263 -18.60 22.60 -8.36
C GLN A 263 -17.43 21.61 -8.14
N PRO A 264 -17.67 20.42 -7.57
CA PRO A 264 -16.61 19.45 -7.29
C PRO A 264 -16.04 18.87 -8.60
N ASP A 265 -14.73 19.00 -8.74
CA ASP A 265 -13.91 18.40 -9.79
C ASP A 265 -14.14 16.86 -9.85
N LYS A 266 -14.47 16.37 -11.04
CA LYS A 266 -14.82 14.96 -11.33
C LYS A 266 -13.59 14.05 -11.46
N GLY A 267 -12.46 14.42 -10.89
CA GLY A 267 -11.22 13.65 -10.91
C GLY A 267 -11.02 12.74 -9.69
N ARG A 268 -11.91 11.75 -9.44
CA ARG A 268 -11.60 10.69 -8.46
C ARG A 268 -10.49 9.79 -8.99
N VAL A 269 -9.25 9.96 -8.51
CA VAL A 269 -8.21 8.95 -8.66
C VAL A 269 -8.63 7.73 -7.82
N THR A 270 -9.24 6.75 -8.48
CA THR A 270 -9.51 5.43 -7.93
C THR A 270 -8.43 4.46 -8.41
N ILE A 271 -8.23 3.34 -7.71
CA ILE A 271 -7.28 2.25 -8.02
C ILE A 271 -7.34 1.78 -9.49
N LYS A 272 -8.44 2.09 -10.21
CA LYS A 272 -8.56 1.87 -11.66
C LYS A 272 -7.58 2.66 -12.54
N ASN A 273 -6.99 3.76 -12.06
CA ASN A 273 -6.04 4.59 -12.83
C ASN A 273 -4.57 4.33 -12.47
N TYR A 274 -4.27 3.11 -12.03
CA TYR A 274 -2.90 2.60 -11.97
C TYR A 274 -2.40 2.36 -13.42
N PRO A 275 -1.20 2.84 -13.82
CA PRO A 275 -0.85 2.94 -15.23
C PRO A 275 -0.82 1.57 -15.93
N VAL A 276 -1.45 1.55 -17.12
CA VAL A 276 -1.53 0.45 -18.09
C VAL A 276 -0.18 -0.22 -18.39
N ARG A 277 0.94 0.46 -18.10
CA ARG A 277 2.30 -0.06 -18.26
C ARG A 277 2.58 -1.30 -17.40
N LEU A 278 1.92 -1.46 -16.24
CA LEU A 278 2.10 -2.65 -15.38
C LEU A 278 1.30 -3.87 -15.87
N LYS A 279 0.18 -3.68 -16.58
CA LYS A 279 -0.47 -4.78 -17.32
C LYS A 279 0.46 -5.41 -18.36
N LYS A 280 1.35 -4.64 -18.97
CA LYS A 280 2.36 -5.17 -19.92
C LYS A 280 3.45 -5.98 -19.22
N LEU A 281 3.88 -5.58 -18.02
CA LEU A 281 4.85 -6.34 -17.21
C LEU A 281 4.29 -7.68 -16.70
N VAL A 282 2.98 -7.75 -16.44
CA VAL A 282 2.30 -8.99 -16.00
C VAL A 282 2.11 -10.00 -17.15
N ILE A 283 2.17 -9.55 -18.42
CA ILE A 283 1.82 -10.41 -19.56
C ILE A 283 3.06 -10.89 -20.35
N ASN A 284 4.20 -10.17 -20.33
CA ASN A 284 5.25 -10.41 -21.33
C ASN A 284 6.63 -10.91 -20.88
N ASP A 285 6.92 -11.17 -19.60
CA ASP A 285 8.22 -11.75 -19.23
C ASP A 285 8.11 -12.90 -18.22
N ILE A 286 7.74 -14.08 -18.74
CA ILE A 286 8.09 -15.37 -18.12
C ILE A 286 8.62 -16.27 -19.24
N ILE A 287 9.92 -16.17 -19.54
CA ILE A 287 10.65 -17.28 -20.14
C ILE A 287 11.58 -17.83 -19.06
N PHE A 288 11.25 -19.04 -18.62
CA PHE A 288 12.12 -19.90 -17.83
C PHE A 288 13.47 -20.10 -18.55
N MET A 289 14.58 -19.91 -17.84
CA MET A 289 15.79 -20.67 -18.13
C MET A 289 15.68 -22.00 -17.36
N PRO A 290 15.60 -23.16 -18.04
CA PRO A 290 15.59 -24.43 -17.34
C PRO A 290 16.96 -24.69 -16.72
N GLU A 291 16.96 -25.11 -15.46
CA GLU A 291 18.13 -25.64 -14.78
C GLU A 291 18.70 -26.82 -15.58
N ALA A 292 20.01 -26.78 -15.85
CA ALA A 292 20.71 -27.88 -16.48
C ALA A 292 20.56 -29.15 -15.61
N ARG A 293 19.80 -30.13 -16.10
CA ARG A 293 19.79 -31.48 -15.53
C ARG A 293 21.18 -32.09 -15.69
N THR A 294 21.94 -32.13 -14.61
CA THR A 294 23.11 -33.01 -14.48
C THR A 294 22.59 -34.43 -14.24
N THR A 295 22.42 -35.20 -15.31
CA THR A 295 22.32 -36.65 -15.20
C THR A 295 23.71 -37.21 -14.93
N VAL A 296 23.88 -37.77 -13.73
CA VAL A 296 25.03 -38.59 -13.35
C VAL A 296 25.01 -39.87 -14.18
N THR A 297 26.01 -40.06 -15.03
CA THR A 297 26.41 -41.39 -15.52
C THR A 297 27.84 -41.67 -15.05
N LYS A 298 27.96 -42.63 -14.13
CA LYS A 298 29.24 -43.26 -13.79
C LYS A 298 29.70 -44.06 -15.01
N LYS A 299 30.87 -43.75 -15.55
CA LYS A 299 31.79 -44.75 -16.12
C LYS A 299 33.23 -44.30 -15.97
N GLN A 300 34.02 -45.20 -15.40
CA GLN A 300 35.42 -45.06 -15.04
C GLN A 300 36.38 -45.21 -16.24
N HIS A 301 37.54 -44.56 -16.10
CA HIS A 301 38.89 -44.91 -16.60
C HIS A 301 39.16 -45.07 -18.12
N LYS A 302 40.03 -44.22 -18.69
CA LYS A 302 41.50 -44.45 -18.83
C LYS A 302 42.21 -43.25 -19.49
N LYS A 303 43.52 -43.18 -19.23
CA LYS A 303 44.52 -42.11 -19.47
C LYS A 303 44.93 -41.91 -20.95
N ALA A 304 45.68 -40.81 -21.14
CA ALA A 304 46.72 -40.53 -22.16
C ALA A 304 46.22 -39.89 -23.48
N SER A 305 46.98 -39.07 -24.21
CA SER A 305 48.11 -38.15 -23.99
C SER A 305 48.36 -37.47 -25.35
N ASN A 306 48.79 -36.21 -25.33
CA ASN A 306 49.62 -35.52 -26.34
C ASN A 306 49.18 -35.30 -27.81
N SER A 307 49.57 -34.08 -28.23
CA SER A 307 50.22 -33.68 -29.49
C SER A 307 49.42 -33.31 -30.76
N ILE A 308 49.57 -32.01 -31.09
CA ILE A 308 50.06 -31.41 -32.35
C ILE A 308 49.22 -31.53 -33.65
N LYS A 309 48.94 -30.32 -34.20
CA LYS A 309 48.52 -29.84 -35.55
C LYS A 309 49.01 -30.62 -36.80
N PRO A 310 48.75 -30.15 -38.05
CA PRO A 310 47.53 -29.66 -38.75
C PRO A 310 47.38 -30.31 -40.16
N LEU A 311 46.36 -29.94 -40.97
CA LEU A 311 46.44 -29.58 -42.42
C LEU A 311 45.13 -29.77 -43.21
N SER A 312 44.81 -28.71 -43.97
CA SER A 312 44.27 -28.60 -45.34
C SER A 312 43.21 -29.57 -45.90
N GLY A 313 42.25 -29.02 -46.65
CA GLY A 313 41.58 -29.78 -47.72
C GLY A 313 40.22 -29.26 -48.20
N THR A 314 40.27 -28.38 -49.19
CA THR A 314 39.26 -27.96 -50.19
C THR A 314 37.98 -28.80 -50.45
N SER A 315 36.85 -28.08 -50.54
CA SER A 315 35.79 -28.06 -51.59
C SER A 315 35.21 -29.38 -52.18
N LYS A 316 33.88 -29.55 -52.09
CA LYS A 316 32.96 -29.60 -53.26
C LYS A 316 31.47 -29.72 -52.90
N LYS A 317 30.65 -29.26 -53.86
CA LYS A 317 29.19 -29.13 -53.96
C LYS A 317 28.38 -30.45 -53.91
N GLY A 318 27.07 -30.29 -53.66
CA GLY A 318 25.97 -31.23 -53.95
C GLY A 318 25.26 -31.68 -52.67
N GLU A 319 23.96 -31.75 -52.50
CA GLU A 319 22.77 -31.67 -53.37
C GLU A 319 21.59 -31.28 -52.47
N VAL A 320 20.64 -30.52 -53.02
CA VAL A 320 19.31 -30.32 -52.45
C VAL A 320 18.45 -31.52 -52.86
N LYS A 321 17.82 -32.22 -51.90
CA LYS A 321 16.68 -33.11 -52.17
C LYS A 321 15.56 -32.97 -51.14
N ASP A 322 14.39 -32.77 -51.71
CA ASP A 322 13.06 -32.62 -51.12
C ASP A 322 12.69 -33.70 -50.11
N LYS A 323 11.99 -33.29 -49.04
CA LYS A 323 10.96 -34.12 -48.43
C LYS A 323 9.66 -33.34 -48.22
N LYS A 324 8.65 -33.90 -48.91
CA LYS A 324 7.27 -33.48 -49.10
C LYS A 324 6.52 -33.17 -47.80
N ILE A 325 5.80 -32.06 -47.87
CA ILE A 325 4.65 -31.68 -47.06
C ILE A 325 3.53 -32.72 -47.25
N LYS A 326 2.97 -33.24 -46.15
CA LYS A 326 1.65 -33.90 -46.15
C LYS A 326 0.66 -33.02 -45.41
N TYR A 327 -0.29 -32.48 -46.17
CA TYR A 327 -1.51 -31.84 -45.70
C TYR A 327 -2.44 -32.88 -45.04
N PHE A 328 -3.09 -32.50 -43.94
CA PHE A 328 -4.33 -33.11 -43.45
C PHE A 328 -5.43 -32.04 -43.38
N PRO A 329 -6.69 -32.38 -43.71
CA PRO A 329 -7.70 -31.43 -44.16
C PRO A 329 -8.47 -30.75 -43.02
N ALA A 330 -9.06 -29.59 -43.37
CA ALA A 330 -10.01 -28.85 -42.57
C ALA A 330 -11.22 -29.69 -42.16
N ARG A 331 -11.61 -29.62 -40.89
CA ARG A 331 -12.86 -30.23 -40.38
C ARG A 331 -14.03 -29.27 -40.59
N GLU A 332 -15.05 -29.80 -41.24
CA GLU A 332 -16.37 -29.21 -41.43
C GLU A 332 -17.14 -29.04 -40.11
N ASN A 333 -17.98 -27.99 -40.10
CA ASN A 333 -18.93 -27.66 -39.06
C ASN A 333 -20.07 -28.70 -38.98
N LYS A 334 -20.20 -29.37 -37.83
CA LYS A 334 -21.47 -30.00 -37.41
C LYS A 334 -22.18 -29.08 -36.42
N LYS A 335 -23.33 -28.54 -36.83
CA LYS A 335 -24.31 -27.90 -35.94
C LYS A 335 -24.76 -28.90 -34.87
N MET A 336 -24.56 -28.57 -33.59
CA MET A 336 -25.33 -29.14 -32.48
C MET A 336 -26.25 -28.05 -31.92
N THR A 337 -27.52 -28.14 -32.26
CA THR A 337 -28.62 -27.46 -31.59
C THR A 337 -28.98 -28.27 -30.35
N GLY A 338 -28.77 -27.71 -29.15
CA GLY A 338 -29.18 -28.37 -27.90
C GLY A 338 -28.34 -28.00 -26.68
N GLY A 339 -28.20 -26.70 -26.37
CA GLY A 339 -27.43 -26.26 -25.20
C GLY A 339 -27.93 -25.01 -24.49
N GLU A 340 -28.98 -24.35 -24.99
CA GLU A 340 -29.37 -23.03 -24.49
C GLU A 340 -30.35 -23.04 -23.30
N SER A 341 -31.09 -24.13 -23.04
CA SER A 341 -32.04 -24.16 -21.91
C SER A 341 -31.37 -24.39 -20.54
N LYS A 342 -30.35 -25.25 -20.44
CA LYS A 342 -29.67 -25.56 -19.16
C LYS A 342 -28.77 -24.44 -18.62
N ILE A 343 -28.32 -23.51 -19.45
CA ILE A 343 -27.47 -22.37 -19.04
C ILE A 343 -28.33 -21.21 -18.50
N ARG A 344 -29.58 -21.10 -18.98
CA ARG A 344 -30.50 -20.03 -18.59
C ARG A 344 -31.07 -20.26 -17.18
N ASP A 345 -31.36 -21.52 -16.82
CA ASP A 345 -31.86 -21.89 -15.48
C ASP A 345 -30.79 -21.72 -14.38
N LYS A 346 -29.52 -22.03 -14.65
CA LYS A 346 -28.42 -21.85 -13.67
C LYS A 346 -28.10 -20.39 -13.38
N LYS A 347 -28.22 -19.49 -14.37
CA LYS A 347 -28.07 -18.04 -14.15
C LYS A 347 -29.21 -17.47 -13.31
N HIS A 348 -30.44 -17.96 -13.48
CA HIS A 348 -31.58 -17.51 -12.69
C HIS A 348 -31.51 -17.96 -11.22
N SER A 349 -30.97 -19.16 -10.93
CA SER A 349 -30.69 -19.63 -9.56
C SER A 349 -29.66 -18.72 -8.88
N PHE A 350 -28.51 -18.47 -9.52
CA PHE A 350 -27.43 -17.67 -8.95
C PHE A 350 -27.86 -16.24 -8.59
N LEU A 351 -28.65 -15.59 -9.46
CA LEU A 351 -29.14 -14.24 -9.19
C LEU A 351 -30.18 -14.19 -8.06
N ARG A 352 -30.97 -15.26 -7.86
CA ARG A 352 -31.85 -15.37 -6.68
C ARG A 352 -31.04 -15.53 -5.40
N ASP A 353 -30.00 -16.36 -5.41
CA ASP A 353 -29.16 -16.62 -4.23
C ASP A 353 -28.40 -15.37 -3.80
N VAL A 354 -27.86 -14.60 -4.76
CA VAL A 354 -27.22 -13.31 -4.50
C VAL A 354 -28.21 -12.29 -3.94
N ARG A 355 -29.44 -12.24 -4.47
CA ARG A 355 -30.49 -11.34 -3.98
C ARG A 355 -30.90 -11.69 -2.55
N GLN A 356 -31.09 -12.97 -2.24
CA GLN A 356 -31.45 -13.41 -0.88
C GLN A 356 -30.33 -13.14 0.12
N PHE A 357 -29.07 -13.34 -0.28
CA PHE A 357 -27.91 -12.96 0.54
C PHE A 357 -27.88 -11.46 0.84
N TYR A 358 -28.13 -10.61 -0.17
CA TYR A 358 -28.14 -9.16 0.01
C TYR A 358 -29.31 -8.68 0.89
N LEU A 359 -30.49 -9.27 0.74
CA LEU A 359 -31.63 -9.00 1.62
C LEU A 359 -31.35 -9.43 3.07
N GLY A 360 -30.68 -10.56 3.27
CA GLY A 360 -30.24 -10.99 4.61
C GLY A 360 -29.22 -10.03 5.25
N LEU A 361 -28.30 -9.47 4.46
CA LEU A 361 -27.36 -8.43 4.91
C LEU A 361 -28.06 -7.14 5.31
N LEU A 362 -29.04 -6.69 4.52
CA LEU A 362 -29.85 -5.50 4.82
C LEU A 362 -30.71 -5.68 6.08
N GLN A 363 -31.27 -6.88 6.29
CA GLN A 363 -32.04 -7.16 7.50
C GLN A 363 -31.14 -7.16 8.74
N ARG A 364 -29.95 -7.74 8.65
CA ARG A 364 -28.98 -7.77 9.77
C ARG A 364 -28.47 -6.37 10.10
N SER A 365 -28.17 -5.53 9.11
CA SER A 365 -27.75 -4.15 9.34
C SER A 365 -28.88 -3.31 9.93
N SER A 366 -30.13 -3.49 9.47
CA SER A 366 -31.31 -2.83 10.05
C SER A 366 -31.51 -3.22 11.52
N ASN A 367 -31.44 -4.51 11.85
CA ASN A 367 -31.57 -5.00 13.22
C ASN A 367 -30.43 -4.49 14.12
N PHE A 368 -29.20 -4.38 13.61
CA PHE A 368 -28.06 -3.84 14.34
C PHE A 368 -28.22 -2.34 14.65
N ILE A 369 -28.68 -1.55 13.66
CA ILE A 369 -28.97 -0.12 13.84
C ILE A 369 -30.10 0.07 14.86
N PHE A 370 -31.15 -0.76 14.80
CA PHE A 370 -32.24 -0.73 15.77
C PHE A 370 -31.73 -1.03 17.20
N SER A 371 -30.90 -2.06 17.37
CA SER A 371 -30.29 -2.41 18.65
C SER A 371 -29.41 -1.29 19.22
N LEU A 372 -28.63 -0.61 18.38
CA LEU A 372 -27.82 0.55 18.79
C LEU A 372 -28.69 1.71 19.26
N LYS A 373 -29.80 1.98 18.56
CA LYS A 373 -30.75 3.02 18.94
C LYS A 373 -31.41 2.75 20.30
N GLN A 374 -31.83 1.52 20.55
CA GLN A 374 -32.40 1.13 21.86
C GLN A 374 -31.39 1.23 22.99
N THR A 375 -30.13 0.83 22.74
CA THR A 375 -29.05 0.94 23.72
C THR A 375 -28.75 2.41 24.05
N ALA A 376 -28.75 3.29 23.05
CA ALA A 376 -28.54 4.71 23.24
C ALA A 376 -29.69 5.37 24.02
N LEU A 377 -30.94 5.01 23.72
CA LEU A 377 -32.11 5.51 24.45
C LEU A 377 -32.12 5.07 25.92
N ALA A 378 -31.78 3.80 26.20
CA ALA A 378 -31.67 3.31 27.58
C ALA A 378 -30.58 4.04 28.38
N LYS A 379 -29.42 4.30 27.77
CA LYS A 379 -28.37 5.11 28.41
C LYS A 379 -28.81 6.55 28.65
N LEU A 380 -29.58 7.14 27.73
CA LEU A 380 -30.09 8.50 27.88
C LEU A 380 -31.08 8.60 29.06
N GLU A 381 -31.98 7.61 29.21
CA GLU A 381 -32.87 7.55 30.38
C GLU A 381 -32.11 7.38 31.69
N GLN A 382 -31.09 6.51 31.71
CA GLN A 382 -30.27 6.30 32.91
C GLN A 382 -29.52 7.57 33.32
N VAL A 383 -29.03 8.35 32.35
CA VAL A 383 -28.41 9.65 32.61
C VAL A 383 -29.44 10.66 33.14
N LYS A 384 -30.66 10.69 32.57
CA LYS A 384 -31.76 11.55 33.05
C LYS A 384 -32.19 11.24 34.48
N GLN A 385 -32.30 9.96 34.83
CA GLN A 385 -32.63 9.53 36.20
C GLN A 385 -31.53 9.95 37.19
N LYS A 386 -30.25 9.69 36.87
CA LYS A 386 -29.13 10.11 37.72
C LYS A 386 -29.02 11.63 37.87
N THR A 387 -29.35 12.38 36.82
CA THR A 387 -29.39 13.85 36.93
C THR A 387 -30.56 14.32 37.78
N ALA A 388 -31.74 13.70 37.67
CA ALA A 388 -32.87 14.04 38.54
C ALA A 388 -32.57 13.77 40.03
N GLU A 389 -31.91 12.66 40.36
CA GLU A 389 -31.46 12.33 41.73
C GLU A 389 -30.39 13.29 42.27
N LEU A 390 -29.57 13.89 41.41
CA LEU A 390 -28.55 14.87 41.78
C LEU A 390 -29.14 16.27 42.08
N PHE A 391 -30.38 16.53 41.66
CA PHE A 391 -31.06 17.83 41.81
C PHE A 391 -32.32 17.76 42.68
N SER A 392 -32.64 16.59 43.25
CA SER A 392 -33.60 16.37 44.34
C SER A 392 -32.86 16.26 45.67
#